data_AF-A0A6M2E6T1-F1
#
_entry.id   AF-A0A6M2E6T1-F1
#
_cell.length_a   1.000
_cell.length_b   1.000
_cell.length_c   1.000
_cell.angle_alpha   90.00
_cell.angle_beta   90.00
_cell.angle_gamma   90.00
#
_symmetry.space_group_name_H-M   'P 1'
#
loop_
_entity.id
_entity.type
_entity.pdbx_description
1 polymer ?
#
loop_
_entity_poly.entity_id
_entity_poly.type
_entity_poly.pdbx_seq_one_letter_code
_entity_poly.pdbx_strand_id
1 'polypeptide(L)'
;YNELVRDMPGFVKVVFTPKSGGVVERSKSMRSEARDTRVREYFYGLKTPLYPHSFDVKFSDFKLYKIGAPSLPDSCMPLGMKAEDNFTKLVPVPLGPNVLHHILSVSFAASSDEDILQTNVAGFICVTEVDMERQTLTVLSPQPRPLPKAVLLLS
;
A
#
# COMPACT_ATOMS: atom_id res chain seq x y z
N TYR A 1 13.72 1.87 -26.50
CA TYR A 1 14.63 0.85 -27.06
C TYR A 1 16.05 1.39 -27.15
N ASN A 2 16.33 2.41 -27.98
CA ASN A 2 17.68 2.95 -28.15
C ASN A 2 18.35 3.40 -26.84
N GLU A 3 17.61 4.09 -25.97
CA GLU A 3 18.10 4.49 -24.63
C GLU A 3 18.50 3.28 -23.79
N LEU A 4 17.65 2.23 -23.75
CA LEU A 4 17.96 0.98 -23.05
C LEU A 4 19.17 0.25 -23.65
N VAL A 5 19.37 0.24 -24.97
CA VAL A 5 20.56 -0.39 -25.58
C VAL A 5 21.84 0.34 -25.17
N ARG A 6 21.79 1.67 -25.09
CA ARG A 6 22.92 2.51 -24.67
C ARG A 6 23.23 2.32 -23.18
N ASP A 7 22.21 2.26 -22.34
CA ASP A 7 22.36 2.33 -20.89
C ASP A 7 22.56 0.94 -20.25
N MET A 8 22.14 -0.14 -20.91
CA MET A 8 22.28 -1.49 -20.37
C MET A 8 23.68 -2.08 -20.61
N PRO A 9 24.21 -2.86 -19.65
CA PRO A 9 25.45 -3.59 -19.86
C PRO A 9 25.39 -4.52 -21.08
N GLY A 10 26.51 -4.69 -21.79
CA GLY A 10 26.57 -5.45 -23.05
C GLY A 10 26.16 -6.93 -22.96
N PHE A 11 26.14 -7.51 -21.76
CA PHE A 11 25.62 -8.87 -21.55
C PHE A 11 24.08 -8.94 -21.49
N VAL A 12 23.39 -7.80 -21.36
CA VAL A 12 21.93 -7.75 -21.32
C VAL A 12 21.38 -7.55 -22.72
N LYS A 13 20.69 -8.58 -23.22
CA LYS A 13 20.07 -8.55 -24.56
C LYS A 13 18.77 -7.74 -24.54
N VAL A 14 18.75 -6.60 -25.20
CA VAL A 14 17.55 -5.79 -25.41
C VAL A 14 16.85 -6.22 -26.71
N VAL A 15 15.57 -6.56 -26.64
CA VAL A 15 14.77 -7.01 -27.79
C VAL A 15 13.59 -6.07 -28.00
N PHE A 16 13.43 -5.53 -29.21
CA PHE A 16 12.27 -4.73 -29.58
C PHE A 16 11.14 -5.62 -30.12
N THR A 17 9.96 -5.53 -29.53
CA THR A 17 8.77 -6.29 -29.94
C THR A 17 7.62 -5.36 -30.30
N PRO A 18 6.93 -5.55 -31.43
CA PRO A 18 5.75 -4.78 -31.77
C PRO A 18 4.59 -5.11 -30.82
N LYS A 19 3.67 -4.15 -30.61
CA LYS A 19 2.41 -4.43 -29.91
C LYS A 19 1.54 -5.38 -30.74
N SER A 20 0.81 -6.27 -30.08
CA SER A 20 -0.22 -7.07 -30.75
C SER A 20 -1.31 -6.16 -31.32
N GLY A 21 -1.86 -6.51 -32.49
CA GLY A 21 -2.94 -5.76 -33.14
C GLY A 21 -4.24 -5.71 -32.32
N GLY A 22 -4.42 -6.62 -31.35
CA GLY A 22 -5.59 -6.63 -30.46
C GLY A 22 -5.44 -5.74 -29.21
N VAL A 23 -4.33 -5.02 -29.04
CA VAL A 23 -4.15 -4.13 -27.88
C VAL A 23 -5.00 -2.88 -28.06
N VAL A 24 -5.88 -2.64 -27.10
CA VAL A 24 -6.75 -1.45 -27.04
C VAL A 24 -6.28 -0.52 -25.94
N GLU A 25 -6.36 0.78 -26.18
CA GLU A 25 -6.06 1.79 -25.18
C GLU A 25 -7.11 1.77 -24.06
N ARG A 26 -6.64 1.83 -22.81
CA ARG A 26 -7.53 1.89 -21.63
C ARG A 26 -7.74 3.34 -21.23
N SER A 27 -8.98 3.71 -20.97
CA SER A 27 -9.31 5.01 -20.37
C SER A 27 -8.93 5.07 -18.89
N LYS A 28 -8.96 6.27 -18.30
CA LYS A 28 -8.78 6.45 -16.85
C LYS A 28 -9.88 5.75 -16.04
N SER A 29 -11.14 5.80 -16.52
CA SER A 29 -12.27 5.13 -15.85
C SER A 29 -12.11 3.62 -15.84
N MET A 30 -11.75 3.02 -16.98
CA MET A 30 -11.49 1.58 -17.07
C MET A 30 -10.39 1.12 -16.11
N ARG A 31 -9.32 1.93 -15.94
CA ARG A 31 -8.26 1.64 -14.97
C ARG A 31 -8.75 1.72 -13.53
N SER A 32 -9.65 2.66 -13.22
CA SER A 32 -10.22 2.77 -11.87
C SER A 32 -11.10 1.59 -11.54
N GLU A 33 -12.05 1.26 -12.41
CA GLU A 33 -12.95 0.12 -12.24
C GLU A 33 -12.20 -1.21 -12.15
N ALA A 34 -11.12 -1.36 -12.94
CA ALA A 34 -10.25 -2.53 -12.85
C ALA A 34 -9.56 -2.63 -11.48
N ARG A 35 -9.10 -1.51 -10.88
CA ARG A 35 -8.52 -1.53 -9.53
C ARG A 35 -9.56 -1.94 -8.49
N ASP A 36 -10.75 -1.35 -8.54
CA ASP A 36 -11.83 -1.67 -7.60
C ASP A 36 -12.23 -3.15 -7.69
N THR A 37 -12.25 -3.68 -8.92
CA THR A 37 -12.51 -5.10 -9.16
C THR A 37 -11.41 -6.00 -8.60
N ARG A 38 -10.13 -5.61 -8.70
CA ARG A 38 -9.02 -6.37 -8.11
C ARG A 38 -9.03 -6.35 -6.60
N VAL A 39 -9.38 -5.22 -5.98
CA VAL A 39 -9.55 -5.14 -4.53
C VAL A 39 -10.68 -6.07 -4.08
N ARG A 40 -11.83 -6.06 -4.78
CA ARG A 40 -12.95 -6.96 -4.47
C ARG A 40 -12.57 -8.43 -4.64
N GLU A 41 -11.88 -8.77 -5.72
CA GLU A 41 -11.41 -10.12 -6.03
C GLU A 41 -10.47 -10.65 -4.94
N TYR A 42 -9.62 -9.79 -4.36
CA TYR A 42 -8.73 -10.18 -3.27
C TYR A 42 -9.50 -10.65 -2.02
N PHE A 43 -10.60 -9.98 -1.65
CA PHE A 43 -11.37 -10.35 -0.45
C PHE A 43 -12.44 -11.43 -0.72
N TYR A 44 -13.10 -11.39 -1.88
CA TYR A 44 -14.28 -12.20 -2.19
C TYR A 44 -14.03 -13.30 -3.24
N GLY A 45 -12.83 -13.35 -3.81
CA GLY A 45 -12.49 -14.28 -4.89
C GLY A 45 -13.08 -13.88 -6.24
N LEU A 46 -12.83 -14.70 -7.26
CA LEU A 46 -13.33 -14.50 -8.63
C LEU A 46 -14.36 -15.56 -9.01
N LYS A 47 -13.88 -16.76 -9.35
CA LYS A 47 -14.72 -17.92 -9.67
C LYS A 47 -14.96 -18.78 -8.44
N THR A 48 -13.92 -18.93 -7.62
CA THR A 48 -14.00 -19.55 -6.30
C THR A 48 -14.27 -18.45 -5.28
N PRO A 49 -15.43 -18.47 -4.58
CA PRO A 49 -15.75 -17.46 -3.60
C PRO A 49 -14.84 -17.58 -2.38
N LEU A 50 -14.45 -16.42 -1.85
CA LEU A 50 -13.80 -16.28 -0.54
C LEU A 50 -14.76 -15.56 0.41
N TYR A 51 -14.63 -15.84 1.70
CA TYR A 51 -15.51 -15.30 2.74
C TYR A 51 -14.68 -14.47 3.72
N PRO A 52 -14.53 -13.16 3.47
CA PRO A 52 -13.73 -12.31 4.34
C PRO A 52 -14.45 -12.08 5.67
N HIS A 53 -13.67 -11.72 6.68
CA HIS A 53 -14.11 -11.47 8.04
C HIS A 53 -14.14 -9.97 8.34
N SER A 54 -15.19 -9.51 9.02
CA SER A 54 -15.29 -8.13 9.51
C SER A 54 -15.19 -8.11 11.03
N PHE A 55 -14.32 -7.26 11.57
CA PHE A 55 -14.14 -7.16 13.01
C PHE A 55 -13.43 -5.89 13.51
N ASP A 56 -13.74 -5.48 14.74
CA ASP A 56 -13.13 -4.35 15.45
C ASP A 56 -11.69 -4.62 15.90
N VAL A 57 -10.74 -3.73 15.61
CA VAL A 57 -9.35 -3.75 16.11
C VAL A 57 -9.10 -2.48 16.92
N LYS A 58 -8.52 -2.61 18.12
CA LYS A 58 -8.23 -1.44 18.97
C LYS A 58 -7.02 -0.68 18.44
N PHE A 59 -7.04 0.64 18.60
CA PHE A 59 -5.91 1.51 18.25
C PHE A 59 -4.62 1.16 19.00
N SER A 60 -4.71 0.52 20.17
CA SER A 60 -3.56 0.04 20.95
C SER A 60 -2.86 -1.18 20.35
N ASP A 61 -3.54 -1.92 19.46
CA ASP A 61 -3.09 -3.25 19.02
C ASP A 61 -2.21 -3.17 17.76
N PHE A 62 -2.10 -1.99 17.14
CA PHE A 62 -1.32 -1.77 15.92
C PHE A 62 -0.68 -0.37 15.89
N LYS A 63 0.28 -0.18 14.99
CA LYS A 63 0.86 1.13 14.69
C LYS A 63 0.65 1.44 13.21
N LEU A 64 0.18 2.64 12.88
CA LEU A 64 -0.06 3.05 11.50
C LEU A 64 1.01 4.04 11.01
N TYR A 65 1.63 3.72 9.88
CA TYR A 65 2.60 4.57 9.22
C TYR A 65 2.24 4.80 7.76
N LYS A 66 2.83 5.83 7.17
CA LYS A 66 2.86 6.09 5.74
C LYS A 66 4.31 6.20 5.30
N ILE A 67 4.63 5.64 4.14
CA ILE A 67 5.94 5.78 3.52
C ILE A 67 5.94 7.09 2.72
N GLY A 68 6.96 7.90 2.96
CA GLY A 68 7.11 9.22 2.35
C GLY A 68 6.61 10.32 3.26
N ALA A 69 7.49 11.27 3.58
CA ALA A 69 7.09 12.52 4.21
C ALA A 69 6.40 13.44 3.19
N PRO A 70 5.47 14.30 3.64
CA PRO A 70 4.86 15.29 2.76
C PRO A 70 5.93 16.14 2.07
N SER A 71 5.72 16.47 0.80
CA SER A 71 6.64 17.29 0.02
C SER A 71 6.74 18.68 0.64
N LEU A 72 7.87 18.98 1.27
CA LEU A 72 8.20 20.32 1.74
C LEU A 72 8.76 21.14 0.57
N PRO A 73 8.43 22.44 0.48
CA PRO A 73 9.12 23.35 -0.43
C PRO A 73 10.62 23.39 -0.13
N ASP A 74 11.45 23.62 -1.15
CA ASP A 74 12.91 23.70 -1.00
C ASP A 74 13.35 24.74 0.05
N SER A 75 12.56 25.81 0.21
CA SER A 75 12.79 26.87 1.21
C SER A 75 12.62 26.41 2.66
N CYS A 76 11.96 25.28 2.89
CA CYS A 76 11.72 24.70 4.22
C CYS A 76 12.57 23.46 4.49
N MET A 77 13.52 23.09 3.60
CA MET A 77 14.42 21.97 3.83
C MET A 77 15.58 22.35 4.75
N PRO A 78 15.89 21.54 5.78
CA PRO A 78 17.09 21.73 6.61
C PRO A 78 18.36 21.66 5.76
N LEU A 79 19.41 22.37 6.20
CA LEU A 79 20.73 22.30 5.56
C LEU A 79 21.20 20.84 5.45
N GLY A 80 21.48 20.39 4.23
CA GLY A 80 22.02 19.06 3.95
C GLY A 80 20.99 17.96 3.71
N MET A 81 19.69 18.22 3.83
CA MET A 81 18.64 17.28 3.40
C MET A 81 18.27 17.50 1.93
N LYS A 82 18.15 16.43 1.16
CA LYS A 82 17.57 16.46 -0.19
C LYS A 82 16.10 16.05 -0.14
N ALA A 83 15.31 16.53 -1.12
CA ALA A 83 13.91 16.12 -1.24
C ALA A 83 13.76 14.60 -1.39
N GLU A 84 14.75 13.95 -2.01
CA GLU A 84 14.84 12.49 -2.18
C GLU A 84 14.85 11.72 -0.85
N ASP A 85 15.50 12.27 0.18
CA ASP A 85 15.62 11.64 1.50
C ASP A 85 14.27 11.53 2.22
N ASN A 86 13.28 12.32 1.80
CA ASN A 86 11.93 12.29 2.36
C ASN A 86 11.06 11.17 1.77
N PHE A 87 11.40 10.60 0.60
CA PHE A 87 10.53 9.63 -0.08
C PHE A 87 10.45 8.28 0.62
N THR A 88 11.49 7.89 1.35
CA THR A 88 11.55 6.60 2.07
C THR A 88 11.31 6.75 3.58
N LYS A 89 11.05 7.96 4.07
CA LYS A 89 10.84 8.20 5.50
C LYS A 89 9.49 7.64 5.95
N LEU A 90 9.50 6.86 7.04
CA LEU A 90 8.27 6.42 7.71
C LEU A 90 7.70 7.55 8.56
N VAL A 91 6.44 7.87 8.34
CA VAL A 91 5.72 8.91 9.09
C VAL A 91 4.53 8.28 9.80
N PRO A 92 4.41 8.42 11.14
CA PRO A 92 3.23 7.93 11.85
C PRO A 92 2.00 8.70 11.39
N VAL A 93 0.91 8.00 11.13
CA VAL A 93 -0.35 8.60 10.68
C VAL A 93 -1.32 8.66 11.86
N PRO A 94 -1.92 9.83 12.15
CA PRO A 94 -2.94 9.92 13.18
C PRO A 94 -4.16 9.06 12.80
N LEU A 95 -4.63 8.27 13.76
CA LEU A 95 -5.83 7.45 13.61
C LEU A 95 -7.07 8.34 13.66
N GLY A 96 -7.94 8.19 12.67
CA GLY A 96 -9.12 9.03 12.52
C GLY A 96 -9.89 8.72 11.24
N PRO A 97 -10.94 9.51 10.92
CA PRO A 97 -11.76 9.32 9.72
C PRO A 97 -10.95 9.38 8.40
N ASN A 98 -9.74 9.94 8.43
CA ASN A 98 -8.78 9.97 7.32
C ASN A 98 -8.32 8.59 6.85
N VAL A 99 -8.56 7.52 7.63
CA VAL A 99 -8.20 6.14 7.24
C VAL A 99 -9.42 5.35 6.76
N LEU A 100 -10.62 5.94 6.77
CA LEU A 100 -11.85 5.28 6.33
C LEU A 100 -11.78 4.94 4.83
N HIS A 101 -12.18 3.73 4.48
CA HIS A 101 -12.17 3.19 3.11
C HIS A 101 -10.77 3.07 2.47
N HIS A 102 -9.71 3.22 3.27
CA HIS A 102 -8.37 2.93 2.82
C HIS A 102 -8.05 1.42 2.95
N ILE A 103 -7.25 0.94 1.99
CA ILE A 103 -6.58 -0.34 2.09
C ILE A 103 -5.28 -0.14 2.85
N LEU A 104 -5.10 -0.91 3.92
CA LEU A 104 -3.89 -0.93 4.73
C LEU A 104 -3.16 -2.24 4.45
N SER A 105 -1.83 -2.17 4.34
CA SER A 105 -1.01 -3.37 4.31
C SER A 105 -0.58 -3.77 5.71
N VAL A 106 -0.57 -5.07 5.97
CA VAL A 106 -0.14 -5.66 7.24
C VAL A 106 1.30 -6.12 7.04
N SER A 107 2.26 -5.42 7.66
CA SER A 107 3.67 -5.80 7.58
C SER A 107 3.95 -7.03 8.46
N PHE A 108 4.94 -7.84 8.07
CA PHE A 108 5.50 -8.87 8.95
C PHE A 108 6.41 -8.28 10.05
N ALA A 109 6.76 -6.99 9.98
CA ALA A 109 7.56 -6.34 11.01
C ALA A 109 6.78 -6.30 12.33
N ALA A 110 7.38 -6.83 13.39
CA ALA A 110 6.73 -6.96 14.70
C ALA A 110 6.86 -5.68 15.53
N SER A 111 7.81 -4.80 15.18
CA SER A 111 8.14 -3.58 15.91
C SER A 111 8.53 -2.43 14.98
N SER A 112 8.54 -1.21 15.52
CA SER A 112 9.00 0.00 14.82
C SER A 112 10.52 0.07 14.66
N ASP A 113 11.24 -0.83 15.34
CA ASP A 113 12.69 -0.85 15.40
C ASP A 113 13.27 -1.78 14.30
N GLU A 114 12.40 -2.59 13.69
CA GLU A 114 12.70 -3.41 12.51
C GLU A 114 12.63 -2.58 11.22
N ASP A 115 13.29 -3.08 10.17
CA ASP A 115 13.26 -2.45 8.85
C ASP A 115 11.92 -2.68 8.15
N ILE A 116 10.92 -1.87 8.51
CA ILE A 116 9.57 -1.92 7.96
C ILE A 116 9.58 -1.71 6.43
N LEU A 117 10.55 -0.97 5.87
CA LEU A 117 10.61 -0.68 4.43
C LEU A 117 11.02 -1.88 3.59
N GLN A 118 11.90 -2.73 4.14
CA GLN A 118 12.37 -3.94 3.47
C GLN A 118 11.59 -5.20 3.88
N THR A 119 10.74 -5.09 4.90
CA THR A 119 9.95 -6.22 5.40
C THR A 119 8.71 -6.46 4.53
N ASN A 120 8.50 -7.73 4.17
CA ASN A 120 7.35 -8.15 3.39
C ASN A 120 6.02 -7.90 4.12
N VAL A 121 4.93 -7.90 3.35
CA VAL A 121 3.57 -7.81 3.88
C VAL A 121 2.92 -9.19 3.96
N ALA A 122 2.19 -9.43 5.05
CA ALA A 122 1.36 -10.63 5.22
C ALA A 122 0.10 -10.58 4.35
N GLY A 123 -0.40 -9.37 4.07
CA GLY A 123 -1.57 -9.14 3.25
C GLY A 123 -2.12 -7.74 3.43
N PHE A 124 -3.38 -7.58 3.03
CA PHE A 124 -4.10 -6.31 3.05
C PHE A 124 -5.43 -6.43 3.80
N ILE A 125 -5.83 -5.35 4.44
CA ILE A 125 -7.12 -5.17 5.10
C ILE A 125 -7.77 -3.87 4.61
N CYS A 126 -9.09 -3.79 4.64
CA CYS A 126 -9.83 -2.57 4.29
C CYS A 126 -10.51 -2.00 5.53
N VAL A 127 -10.36 -0.69 5.78
CA VAL A 127 -11.07 -0.03 6.88
C VAL A 127 -12.50 0.29 6.43
N THR A 128 -13.48 -0.29 7.10
CA THR A 128 -14.90 -0.06 6.81
C THR A 128 -15.54 0.96 7.72
N GLU A 129 -15.00 1.14 8.94
CA GLU A 129 -15.52 2.08 9.93
C GLU A 129 -14.41 2.53 10.89
N VAL A 130 -14.53 3.75 11.41
CA VAL A 130 -13.62 4.33 12.41
C VAL A 130 -14.44 4.85 13.57
N ASP A 131 -14.25 4.26 14.76
CA ASP A 131 -14.89 4.70 15.99
C ASP A 131 -13.86 5.39 16.90
N MET A 132 -13.97 6.71 17.03
CA MET A 132 -13.08 7.53 17.83
C MET A 132 -13.41 7.50 19.33
N GLU A 133 -14.65 7.16 19.70
CA GLU A 133 -15.07 7.06 21.11
C GLU A 133 -14.57 5.75 21.71
N ARG A 134 -14.75 4.64 21.00
CA ARG A 134 -14.27 3.31 21.42
C ARG A 134 -12.79 3.07 21.08
N GLN A 135 -12.18 3.98 20.30
CA GLN A 135 -10.81 3.85 19.78
C GLN A 135 -10.57 2.53 19.03
N THR A 136 -11.47 2.23 18.09
CA THR A 136 -11.46 0.99 17.29
C THR A 136 -11.65 1.25 15.80
N LEU A 137 -11.02 0.41 14.96
CA LEU A 137 -11.31 0.32 13.52
C LEU A 137 -12.12 -0.94 13.24
N THR A 138 -13.20 -0.84 12.49
CA THR A 138 -13.81 -2.03 11.88
C THR A 138 -13.08 -2.30 10.58
N VAL A 139 -12.48 -3.50 10.47
CA VAL A 139 -11.68 -3.88 9.30
C VAL A 139 -12.28 -5.11 8.61
N LEU A 140 -12.21 -5.11 7.28
CA LEU A 140 -12.41 -6.27 6.44
C LEU A 140 -11.06 -6.96 6.22
N SER A 141 -10.97 -8.24 6.60
CA SER A 141 -9.75 -9.05 6.54
C SER A 141 -10.02 -10.39 5.85
N PRO A 142 -9.09 -10.92 5.03
CA PRO A 142 -9.23 -12.27 4.47
C PRO A 142 -9.12 -13.38 5.52
N GLN A 143 -8.49 -13.09 6.66
CA GLN A 143 -8.28 -14.04 7.77
C GLN A 143 -9.06 -13.57 9.02
N PRO A 144 -9.58 -14.49 9.83
CA PRO A 144 -10.27 -14.14 11.08
C PRO A 144 -9.30 -13.56 12.12
N ARG A 145 -9.85 -13.08 13.25
CA ARG A 145 -9.08 -12.61 14.40
C ARG A 145 -8.13 -13.72 14.94
N PRO A 146 -7.02 -13.34 15.60
CA PRO A 146 -6.54 -11.97 15.82
C PRO A 146 -5.76 -11.44 14.62
N LEU A 147 -5.77 -10.12 14.43
CA LEU A 147 -4.78 -9.49 13.58
C LEU A 147 -3.39 -9.77 14.19
N PRO A 148 -2.36 -10.15 13.42
CA PRO A 148 -0.99 -10.21 13.93
C PRO A 148 -0.63 -8.90 14.63
N LYS A 149 0.26 -8.91 15.63
CA LYS A 149 0.79 -7.66 16.20
C LYS A 149 1.45 -6.88 15.07
N ALA A 150 0.75 -5.87 14.55
CA ALA A 150 1.00 -5.42 13.19
C ALA A 150 1.40 -3.95 13.14
N VAL A 151 2.50 -3.72 12.45
CA VAL A 151 2.75 -2.45 11.78
C VAL A 151 1.87 -2.41 10.53
N LEU A 152 0.98 -1.43 10.46
CA LEU A 152 0.13 -1.17 9.30
C LEU A 152 0.72 -0.03 8.48
N LEU A 153 0.69 -0.17 7.15
CA LEU A 153 1.08 0.88 6.23
C LEU A 153 -0.12 1.38 5.43
N LEU A 154 -0.33 2.70 5.50
CA LEU A 154 -1.26 3.43 4.67
C LEU A 154 -0.60 3.76 3.32
N SER A 155 -1.27 3.38 2.23
CA SER A 155 -0.91 3.80 0.87
C SER A 155 -1.50 5.16 0.52
#